data_AF-A0A9P6ZUI4-F1
#
_entry.id   AF-A0A9P6ZUI4-F1
#
_cell.length_a   1.000
_cell.length_b   1.000
_cell.length_c   1.000
_cell.angle_alpha   90.00
_cell.angle_beta   90.00
_cell.angle_gamma   90.00
#
_symmetry.space_group_name_H-M   'P 1'
#
loop_
_entity.id
_entity.type
_entity.pdbx_description
1 polymer ?
#
loop_
_entity_poly.entity_id
_entity_poly.type
_entity_poly.pdbx_seq_one_letter_code
_entity_poly.pdbx_strand_id
1 'polypeptide(L)' 'MNHLPVGFFRQAMRDFAFSDGTLLPKGCFIAVSLPPFHRDSTAYEAPDEFRPFRFSDNLEHSMTTITPQWLFFGYGKHVW' A
#
# COMPACT_ATOMS: atom_id res chain seq x y z
N MET A 1 -12.22 -15.56 11.06
CA MET A 1 -12.29 -14.21 10.47
C MET A 1 -10.97 -13.95 9.77
N ASN A 2 -10.98 -13.65 8.47
CA ASN A 2 -9.77 -13.28 7.73
C ASN A 2 -9.56 -11.77 7.89
N HIS A 3 -8.50 -11.36 8.59
CA HIS A 3 -8.11 -9.95 8.66
C HIS A 3 -7.27 -9.62 7.43
N LEU A 4 -7.70 -8.64 6.63
CA LEU A 4 -6.87 -8.13 5.55
C LEU A 4 -5.77 -7.26 6.15
N PRO A 5 -4.49 -7.47 5.77
CA PRO A 5 -3.42 -6.59 6.23
C PRO A 5 -3.66 -5.19 5.66
N VAL A 6 -3.73 -4.21 6.57
CA VAL A 6 -3.86 -2.79 6.24
C VAL A 6 -2.53 -2.10 6.48
N GLY A 7 -2.22 -1.14 5.61
CA GLY A 7 -1.03 -0.30 5.74
C GLY A 7 -1.31 0.89 6.66
N PHE A 8 -0.82 2.06 6.24
CA PHE A 8 -1.06 3.30 6.94
C PHE A 8 -2.52 3.79 6.80
N PHE A 9 -2.95 4.57 7.79
CA PHE A 9 -4.27 5.19 7.82
C PHE A 9 -4.19 6.72 7.91
N ARG A 10 -5.30 7.37 7.57
CA ARG A 10 -5.55 8.80 7.75
C ARG A 10 -6.95 9.02 8.29
N GLN A 11 -7.13 10.11 9.01
CA GLN A 11 -8.46 10.60 9.39
C GLN A 11 -8.77 11.87 8.59
N ALA A 12 -9.97 11.95 8.02
CA ALA A 12 -10.47 13.16 7.39
C ALA A 12 -10.75 14.22 8.48
N MET A 13 -9.97 15.29 8.52
CA MET A 13 -10.15 16.36 9.52
C MET A 13 -11.28 17.34 9.19
N ARG A 14 -11.81 17.24 7.97
CA ARG A 14 -12.95 17.96 7.40
C ARG A 14 -13.55 17.13 6.28
N ASP A 15 -14.75 17.47 5.83
CA ASP A 15 -15.33 16.84 4.65
C ASP A 15 -14.39 17.02 3.44
N PHE A 16 -14.19 15.94 2.69
CA PHE A 16 -13.25 15.87 1.58
C PHE A 16 -13.83 15.06 0.43
N ALA A 17 -13.78 15.62 -0.79
CA ALA A 17 -14.16 14.91 -2.00
C ALA A 17 -12.90 14.53 -2.79
N PHE A 18 -12.76 13.24 -3.13
CA PHE A 18 -11.78 12.78 -4.10
C PHE A 18 -12.15 13.21 -5.52
N SER A 19 -11.18 13.17 -6.43
CA SER A 19 -11.37 13.54 -7.84
C SER A 19 -12.35 12.63 -8.59
N ASP A 20 -12.61 11.43 -8.07
CA ASP A 20 -13.59 10.48 -8.60
C ASP A 20 -15.02 10.71 -8.07
N GLY A 21 -15.21 11.73 -7.23
CA GLY A 21 -16.49 12.06 -6.61
C GLY A 21 -16.76 11.37 -5.27
N THR A 22 -15.89 10.47 -4.80
CA THR A 22 -16.04 9.83 -3.49
C THR A 22 -15.94 10.86 -2.37
N LEU A 23 -16.95 10.94 -1.50
CA LEU A 23 -17.00 11.86 -0.37
C LEU A 23 -16.61 11.17 0.94
N LEU A 24 -15.65 11.78 1.65
CA LEU A 24 -15.28 11.42 3.03
C LEU A 24 -15.83 12.47 4.00
N PRO A 25 -16.75 12.09 4.91
CA PRO A 25 -17.15 12.96 6.00
C PRO A 25 -16.02 13.21 6.99
N LYS A 26 -16.05 14.36 7.68
CA LYS A 26 -15.17 14.65 8.82
C LYS A 26 -15.23 13.52 9.84
N GLY A 27 -14.06 13.09 10.30
CA GLY A 27 -13.88 12.01 11.28
C GLY A 27 -13.75 10.62 10.65
N CYS A 28 -14.04 10.45 9.36
CA CYS A 28 -13.87 9.19 8.64
C CYS A 28 -12.39 8.76 8.62
N PHE A 29 -12.14 7.49 8.93
CA PHE A 29 -10.82 6.87 8.76
C PHE A 29 -10.74 6.18 7.40
N ILE A 30 -9.63 6.39 6.71
CA ILE A 30 -9.26 5.66 5.50
C ILE A 30 -7.96 4.91 5.75
N ALA A 31 -7.86 3.71 5.20
CA ALA A 31 -6.67 2.87 5.28
C ALA A 31 -6.36 2.26 3.92
N VAL A 32 -5.10 1.98 3.65
CA VAL A 32 -4.68 1.30 2.42
C VAL A 32 -4.74 -0.21 2.62
N SER A 33 -5.46 -0.90 1.72
CA SER A 33 -5.43 -2.36 1.64
C SER A 33 -4.10 -2.78 1.01
N LEU A 34 -3.30 -3.61 1.69
CA LEU A 34 -1.99 -4.05 1.18
C LEU A 34 -2.05 -5.19 0.14
N PRO A 35 -2.98 -6.18 0.23
CA PRO A 35 -2.98 -7.31 -0.70
C PRO A 35 -3.02 -6.94 -2.19
N PRO A 36 -3.79 -5.93 -2.65
CA PRO A 36 -3.78 -5.52 -4.05
C PRO A 36 -2.41 -5.07 -4.56
N PHE A 37 -1.53 -4.57 -3.71
CA PHE A 37 -0.19 -4.12 -4.09
C PHE A 37 0.83 -5.26 -3.99
N HIS A 38 0.91 -5.91 -2.83
CA HIS A 38 1.92 -6.94 -2.58
C HIS A 38 1.65 -8.25 -3.32
N ARG A 39 0.42 -8.46 -3.82
CA ARG A 39 0.04 -9.65 -4.59
C ARG A 39 -0.31 -9.36 -6.05
N ASP A 40 0.05 -8.18 -6.55
CA ASP A 40 -0.15 -7.85 -7.96
C ASP A 40 0.77 -8.70 -8.84
N SER A 41 0.20 -9.61 -9.63
CA SER A 41 0.94 -10.47 -10.55
C SER A 41 1.57 -9.70 -11.72
N THR A 42 1.15 -8.46 -11.97
CA THR A 42 1.77 -7.59 -12.97
C THR A 42 3.04 -6.91 -12.45
N ALA A 43 3.18 -6.79 -11.12
CA ALA A 43 4.36 -6.26 -10.46
C ALA A 43 5.32 -7.38 -9.97
N TYR A 44 4.77 -8.53 -9.57
CA TYR A 44 5.52 -9.61 -8.93
C TYR A 44 5.20 -10.97 -9.57
N GLU A 45 6.20 -11.64 -10.13
CA GLU A 45 6.07 -13.02 -10.60
C GLU A 45 5.81 -13.97 -9.41
N ALA A 46 4.81 -14.85 -9.53
CA ALA A 46 4.37 -15.77 -8.48
C ALA A 46 4.19 -15.06 -7.11
N PRO A 47 3.28 -14.07 -7.01
CA PRO A 47 3.20 -13.16 -5.86
C PRO A 47 2.85 -13.84 -4.54
N ASP A 48 2.13 -14.97 -4.60
CA ASP A 48 1.72 -15.73 -3.42
C ASP A 48 2.81 -16.70 -2.93
N GLU A 49 3.93 -16.81 -3.64
CA GLU A 49 5.07 -17.66 -3.27
C GLU A 49 6.14 -16.86 -2.52
N PHE A 50 6.61 -17.44 -1.40
CA PHE A 50 7.78 -16.94 -0.70
C PHE A 50 9.04 -17.20 -1.54
N ARG A 51 9.61 -16.13 -2.10
CA ARG A 51 10.85 -16.17 -2.87
C ARG A 51 11.91 -15.35 -2.13
N PRO A 52 12.89 -15.97 -1.46
CA PRO A 52 13.82 -15.28 -0.55
C PRO A 52 14.69 -14.23 -1.27
N PHE A 53 14.88 -14.38 -2.58
CA PHE A 53 15.70 -13.48 -3.41
C PHE A 53 14.86 -12.58 -4.32
N ARG A 54 13.56 -12.38 -4.05
CA ARG A 54 12.66 -11.56 -4.89
C ARG A 54 13.18 -10.15 -5.16
N PHE A 55 13.94 -9.58 -4.22
CA PHE A 55 14.40 -8.19 -4.25
C PHE A 55 15.93 -8.05 -4.38
N SER A 56 16.66 -9.13 -4.73
CA SER A 56 18.13 -9.09 -4.79
C SER A 56 18.69 -8.48 -6.07
N ASP A 57 17.94 -8.57 -7.18
CA ASP A 57 18.55 -8.42 -8.51
C ASP A 57 18.35 -7.03 -9.13
N ASN A 58 17.49 -6.19 -8.53
CA ASN A 58 17.19 -4.86 -9.06
C ASN A 58 17.06 -3.83 -7.93
N LEU A 59 17.97 -2.85 -7.89
CA LEU A 59 17.96 -1.78 -6.89
C LEU A 59 16.70 -0.89 -6.96
N GLU A 60 16.13 -0.67 -8.14
CA GLU A 60 14.86 0.06 -8.28
C GLU A 60 13.68 -0.70 -7.66
N HIS A 61 13.80 -2.03 -7.58
CA HIS A 61 12.87 -2.92 -6.90
C HIS A 61 13.48 -3.50 -5.62
N SER A 62 14.40 -2.77 -4.97
CA SER A 62 14.90 -3.20 -3.66
C SER A 62 13.76 -3.22 -2.65
N MET A 63 13.82 -4.16 -1.70
CA MET A 63 12.86 -4.28 -0.59
C MET A 63 12.73 -3.00 0.24
N THR A 64 13.74 -2.12 0.20
CA THR A 64 13.75 -0.86 0.97
C THR A 64 13.34 0.35 0.14
N THR A 65 13.18 0.21 -1.17
CA THR A 65 12.80 1.33 -2.04
C THR A 65 11.31 1.62 -1.88
N ILE A 66 10.97 2.88 -1.60
CA ILE A 66 9.59 3.32 -1.46
C ILE A 66 9.01 3.57 -2.84
N THR A 67 8.05 2.74 -3.24
CA THR A 67 7.33 2.87 -4.51
C THR A 67 5.82 2.78 -4.28
N PRO A 68 4.98 3.25 -5.21
CA PRO A 68 3.54 3.03 -5.13
C PRO A 68 3.13 1.55 -5.10
N GLN A 69 4.01 0.65 -5.56
CA GLN A 69 3.78 -0.80 -5.63
C GLN A 69 4.29 -1.55 -4.39
N TRP A 70 5.21 -0.95 -3.62
CA TRP A 70 5.78 -1.53 -2.41
C TRP A 70 5.59 -0.61 -1.21
N LEU A 71 4.59 -0.93 -0.39
CA LEU A 71 4.09 -0.07 0.68
C LEU A 71 4.50 -0.52 2.08
N PHE A 72 5.49 -1.41 2.19
CA PHE A 72 5.87 -2.04 3.45
C PHE A 72 6.27 -1.03 4.53
N PHE A 73 7.01 0.02 4.15
CA PHE A 73 7.43 1.10 5.05
C PHE A 73 6.52 2.33 5.01
N GLY A 74 5.38 2.24 4.33
CA GLY A 74 4.45 3.35 4.13
C GLY A 74 4.72 4.18 2.88
N TYR A 75 4.01 5.30 2.74
CA TYR A 75 4.08 6.17 1.55
C TYR A 75 3.79 7.64 1.88
N GLY A 76 4.39 8.55 1.11
CA GLY A 76 4.26 9.99 1.28
C GLY A 76 4.74 10.46 2.66
N LYS A 77 3.94 11.29 3.35
CA LYS A 77 4.29 11.83 4.68
C LYS A 77 4.23 10.83 5.84
N HIS A 78 3.99 9.55 5.55
CA HIS A 78 3.90 8.49 6.56
C HIS A 78 4.70 7.29 6.10
N VAL A 79 5.97 7.59 5.82
CA VAL A 79 7.07 6.65 5.61
C VAL A 79 7.82 6.58 6.93
N TRP A 80 8.23 5.37 7.34
CA TRP A 80 9.05 5.14 8.51
C TRP A 80 10.53 5.37 8.23
#